data_AF-A0A5C8TMQ0-F1
#
_entry.id   AF-A0A5C8TMQ0-F1
#
_cell.length_a   1.000
_cell.length_b   1.000
_cell.length_c   1.000
_cell.angle_alpha   90.00
_cell.angle_beta   90.00
_cell.angle_gamma   90.00
#
_symmetry.space_group_name_H-M   'P 1'
#
loop_
_entity.id
_entity.type
_entity.pdbx_description
1 polymer ?
#
loop_
_entity_poly.entity_id
_entity_poly.type
_entity_poly.pdbx_seq_one_letter_code
_entity_poly.pdbx_strand_id
1 'polypeptide(L)'
;MMYGEVGRLMDEAIRLGIRQAENAALLAVAMHSAWLDLWLESYHATSAVLNTGPEQCARTRRLIERGVSPSLAAQDLHLVR
;
A
#
# COMPACT_ATOMS: atom_id res chain seq x y z
N MET A 1 34.63 26.92 -38.00
CA MET A 1 33.19 26.84 -37.69
C MET A 1 32.80 25.51 -37.04
N MET A 2 33.30 24.36 -37.51
CA MET A 2 32.94 23.02 -36.97
C MET A 2 33.24 22.80 -35.47
N TYR A 3 34.36 23.31 -34.94
CA TYR A 3 34.76 23.09 -33.54
C TYR A 3 33.83 23.75 -32.49
N GLY A 4 33.25 24.91 -32.80
CA GLY A 4 32.32 25.59 -31.86
C GLY A 4 30.97 24.91 -31.77
N GLU A 5 30.53 24.27 -32.85
CA GLU A 5 29.26 23.56 -32.90
C GLU A 5 29.32 22.21 -32.18
N VAL A 6 30.46 21.52 -32.25
CA VAL A 6 30.72 20.30 -31.46
C VAL A 6 30.68 20.60 -29.95
N GLY A 7 31.28 21.72 -29.51
CA GLY A 7 31.20 22.16 -28.11
C GLY A 7 29.76 22.42 -27.66
N ARG A 8 28.98 23.16 -28.46
CA ARG A 8 27.57 23.44 -28.18
C ARG A 8 26.72 22.16 -28.07
N LEU A 9 26.95 21.18 -28.95
CA LEU A 9 26.23 19.91 -28.92
C LEU A 9 26.61 19.05 -27.70
N MET A 10 27.87 19.08 -27.29
CA MET A 10 28.33 18.42 -26.06
C MET A 10 27.68 19.01 -24.82
N ASP A 11 27.63 20.34 -24.70
CA ASP A 11 26.97 21.01 -23.57
C ASP A 11 25.47 20.71 -23.52
N GLU A 12 24.80 20.69 -24.69
CA GLU A 12 23.38 20.34 -24.78
C GLU A 12 23.13 18.87 -24.42
N ALA A 13 23.99 17.96 -24.85
CA ALA A 13 23.91 16.54 -24.51
C ALA A 13 24.08 16.32 -22.99
N ILE A 14 25.02 17.02 -22.36
CA ILE A 14 25.19 16.99 -20.89
C ILE A 14 23.94 17.52 -20.20
N ARG A 15 23.42 18.66 -20.63
CA ARG A 15 22.20 19.27 -20.05
C ARG A 15 20.99 18.36 -20.16
N LEU A 16 20.79 17.73 -21.31
CA LEU A 16 19.72 16.76 -21.53
C LEU A 16 19.93 15.50 -20.67
N GLY A 17 21.17 15.01 -20.57
CA GLY A 17 21.52 13.87 -19.73
C GLY A 17 21.22 14.11 -18.25
N ILE A 18 21.54 15.31 -17.74
CA ILE A 18 21.22 15.70 -16.36
C ILE A 18 19.69 15.70 -16.14
N ARG A 19 18.94 16.36 -17.02
CA ARG A 19 17.47 16.38 -16.92
C ARG A 19 16.85 14.99 -17.02
N GLN A 20 17.42 14.11 -17.86
CA GLN A 20 16.97 12.73 -17.97
C GLN A 20 17.24 11.94 -16.69
N ALA A 21 18.42 12.13 -16.07
CA ALA A 21 18.76 11.50 -14.80
C ALA A 21 17.85 11.99 -13.66
N GLU A 22 17.57 13.30 -13.59
CA GLU A 22 16.63 13.90 -12.63
C GLU A 22 15.23 13.30 -12.77
N ASN A 23 14.71 13.24 -14.00
CA ASN A 23 13.40 12.66 -14.27
C ASN A 23 13.34 11.16 -13.92
N ALA A 24 14.40 10.41 -14.22
CA ALA A 24 14.48 8.99 -13.86
C ALA A 24 14.50 8.79 -12.34
N ALA A 25 15.23 9.64 -11.61
CA ALA A 25 15.25 9.60 -10.14
C ALA A 25 13.87 9.92 -9.55
N LEU A 26 13.20 10.96 -10.05
CA LEU A 26 11.84 11.32 -9.62
C LEU A 26 10.83 10.20 -9.92
N LEU A 27 10.92 9.58 -11.10
CA LEU A 27 10.08 8.44 -11.45
C LEU A 27 10.31 7.25 -10.53
N ALA A 28 11.57 6.92 -10.23
CA ALA A 28 11.90 5.83 -9.32
C ALA A 28 11.35 6.07 -7.91
N VAL A 29 11.47 7.30 -7.40
CA VAL A 29 10.90 7.68 -6.10
C VAL A 29 9.38 7.57 -6.10
N ALA A 30 8.70 8.08 -7.14
CA ALA A 30 7.25 8.01 -7.27
C ALA A 30 6.74 6.56 -7.37
N MET A 31 7.45 5.69 -8.10
CA MET A 31 7.14 4.26 -8.16
C MET A 31 7.31 3.60 -6.80
N HIS A 32 8.38 3.93 -6.08
CA HIS A 32 8.64 3.36 -4.76
C HIS A 32 7.60 3.78 -3.72
N SER A 33 7.20 5.07 -3.72
CA SER A 33 6.15 5.54 -2.82
C SER A 33 4.81 4.89 -3.12
N ALA A 34 4.42 4.82 -4.40
CA ALA A 34 3.17 4.16 -4.80
C ALA A 34 3.15 2.67 -4.45
N TRP A 35 4.29 1.99 -4.58
CA TRP A 35 4.43 0.60 -4.15
C TRP A 35 4.27 0.44 -2.64
N LEU A 36 4.89 1.31 -1.84
CA LEU A 36 4.78 1.29 -0.38
C LEU A 36 3.34 1.54 0.09
N ASP A 37 2.64 2.50 -0.53
CA ASP A 37 1.24 2.80 -0.19
C ASP A 37 0.36 1.57 -0.46
N LEU A 38 0.49 0.94 -1.61
CA LEU A 38 -0.23 -0.29 -1.95
C LEU A 38 0.10 -1.42 -0.97
N TRP A 39 1.37 -1.58 -0.61
CA TRP A 39 1.80 -2.61 0.33
C TRP A 39 1.19 -2.38 1.72
N LEU A 40 1.22 -1.16 2.23
CA LEU A 40 0.61 -0.79 3.51
C LEU A 40 -0.90 -0.98 3.51
N GLU A 41 -1.58 -0.55 2.45
CA GLU A 41 -3.02 -0.75 2.31
C GLU A 41 -3.38 -2.24 2.33
N SER A 42 -2.64 -3.06 1.57
CA SER A 42 -2.84 -4.51 1.56
C SER A 42 -2.54 -5.16 2.92
N TYR A 43 -1.51 -4.68 3.62
CA TYR A 43 -1.17 -5.14 4.96
C TYR A 43 -2.29 -4.82 5.96
N HIS A 44 -2.81 -3.59 5.94
CA HIS A 44 -3.90 -3.19 6.83
C HIS A 44 -5.20 -3.94 6.52
N ALA A 45 -5.56 -4.10 5.24
CA ALA A 45 -6.72 -4.88 4.84
C ALA A 45 -6.60 -6.34 5.29
N THR A 46 -5.43 -6.95 5.09
CA THR A 46 -5.17 -8.34 5.52
C THR A 46 -5.18 -8.45 7.04
N SER A 47 -4.57 -7.50 7.75
CA SER A 47 -4.57 -7.46 9.22
C SER A 47 -5.99 -7.32 9.78
N ALA A 48 -6.82 -6.45 9.19
CA ALA A 48 -8.22 -6.32 9.58
C ALA A 48 -8.97 -7.63 9.38
N VAL A 49 -8.83 -8.29 8.23
CA VAL A 49 -9.44 -9.60 7.97
C VAL A 49 -8.97 -10.65 8.99
N LEU A 50 -7.67 -10.71 9.28
CA LEU A 50 -7.13 -11.67 10.24
C LEU A 50 -7.57 -11.38 11.69
N ASN A 51 -7.75 -10.11 12.07
CA ASN A 51 -8.17 -9.72 13.41
C ASN A 51 -9.69 -9.85 13.63
N THR A 52 -10.50 -9.79 12.57
CA THR A 52 -11.95 -10.00 12.68
C THR A 52 -12.31 -11.38 13.22
N GLY A 53 -11.61 -12.45 12.82
CA GLY A 53 -11.87 -13.82 13.30
C GLY A 53 -11.73 -13.98 14.82
N PRO A 54 -10.57 -13.64 15.42
CA PRO A 54 -10.37 -13.68 16.87
C PRO A 54 -11.34 -12.79 17.65
N GLU A 55 -11.63 -11.58 17.17
CA GLU A 55 -12.60 -10.69 17.82
C GLU A 55 -14.01 -11.25 17.79
N GLN A 56 -14.40 -11.84 16.65
CA GLN A 56 -15.70 -12.49 16.48
C GLN A 56 -15.82 -13.68 17.44
N CYS A 57 -14.81 -14.55 17.52
CA CYS A 57 -14.74 -15.64 18.48
C CYS A 57 -14.83 -15.17 19.95
N ALA A 58 -14.08 -14.12 20.30
CA ALA A 58 -14.13 -13.55 21.65
C ALA A 58 -15.50 -12.93 21.97
N ARG A 59 -16.18 -12.33 20.99
CA ARG A 59 -17.55 -11.83 21.12
C ARG A 59 -18.53 -12.98 21.36
N THR A 60 -18.50 -14.03 20.53
CA THR A 60 -19.36 -15.22 20.70
C THR A 60 -19.18 -15.86 22.06
N ARG A 61 -17.93 -16.02 22.49
CA ARG A 61 -17.61 -16.59 23.81
C ARG A 61 -18.23 -15.76 24.93
N ARG A 62 -18.11 -14.43 24.89
CA ARG A 62 -18.72 -13.54 25.89
C ARG A 62 -20.25 -13.62 25.90
N LEU A 63 -20.90 -13.81 24.75
CA LEU A 63 -22.36 -14.01 24.69
C LEU A 63 -22.76 -15.33 25.35
N ILE A 64 -22.04 -16.41 25.08
CA ILE A 64 -22.29 -17.72 25.70
C ILE A 64 -22.05 -17.66 27.22
N GLU A 65 -20.96 -17.01 27.67
CA GLU A 65 -20.68 -16.80 29.09
C GLU A 65 -21.76 -15.98 29.81
N ARG A 66 -22.48 -15.12 29.08
CA ARG A 66 -23.65 -14.36 29.57
C ARG A 66 -24.96 -15.15 29.51
N GLY A 67 -24.92 -16.43 29.14
CA GLY A 67 -26.08 -17.32 29.12
C GLY A 67 -26.88 -17.31 27.82
N VAL A 68 -26.38 -16.68 26.75
CA VAL A 68 -26.99 -16.78 25.41
C VAL A 68 -26.74 -18.18 24.87
N SER A 69 -27.77 -18.83 24.30
CA SER A 69 -27.59 -20.17 23.73
C SER A 69 -26.59 -20.12 22.57
N PRO A 70 -25.74 -21.16 22.37
CA PRO A 70 -24.72 -21.14 21.33
C PRO A 70 -25.27 -20.92 19.91
N SER A 71 -26.49 -21.41 19.63
CA SER A 71 -27.15 -21.22 18.33
C SER A 71 -27.55 -19.76 18.08
N LEU A 72 -28.03 -19.06 19.09
CA LEU A 72 -28.36 -17.63 19.02
C LEU A 72 -27.11 -16.76 18.99
N ALA A 73 -26.10 -17.11 19.80
CA ALA A 73 -24.81 -16.41 19.81
C ALA A 73 -24.09 -16.52 18.45
N ALA A 74 -24.23 -17.65 17.75
CA ALA A 74 -23.71 -17.82 16.39
C ALA A 74 -24.53 -17.07 15.33
N GLN A 75 -25.85 -16.94 15.51
CA GLN A 75 -26.70 -16.15 14.60
C GLN A 75 -26.41 -14.64 14.67
N ASP A 76 -26.17 -14.09 15.86
CA ASP A 76 -25.84 -12.68 16.04
C ASP A 76 -24.55 -12.28 15.29
N LEU A 77 -23.61 -13.22 15.12
CA LEU A 77 -22.41 -13.04 14.30
C LEU A 77 -22.69 -12.92 12.80
N HIS A 78 -23.78 -13.52 12.31
CA HIS A 78 -24.17 -13.47 10.90
C HIS A 78 -24.93 -12.20 10.54
N LEU A 79 -25.46 -11.48 11.52
CA LEU A 79 -26.22 -10.24 11.32
C LEU A 79 -25.33 -8.98 11.24
N VAL A 80 -24.11 -9.02 11.79
CA VAL A 80 -23.16 -7.88 11.79
C VAL A 80 -22.06 -8.08 10.75
N ARG A 81 -22.40 -8.60 9.57
CA ARG A 81 -21.45 -8.75 8.46
C ARG A 81 -21.38 -7.51 7.60
#